data_AF-A0A7C0VF75-F1
#
_entry.id   AF-A0A7C0VF75-F1
#
_cell.length_a   1.000
_cell.length_b   1.000
_cell.length_c   1.000
_cell.angle_alpha   90.00
_cell.angle_beta   90.00
_cell.angle_gamma   90.00
#
_symmetry.space_group_name_H-M   'P 1'
#
loop_
_entity.id
_entity.type
_entity.pdbx_description
1 polymer ?
#
loop_
_entity_poly.entity_id
_entity_poly.type
_entity_poly.pdbx_seq_one_letter_code
_entity_poly.pdbx_strand_id
1 'polypeptide(L)'
;EAPTDGEGRAGAVLELGLGPVELEASAPQEGLKARAKLRIVDYREEVVRLFNQEFSESQDRFKATRPDLTARELYEALKEGTPREAHQHLWEMVQLFEEAKYSLHPIDRSHYTRYIRASQQYRRALSGEES
;
A
#
# COMPACT_ATOMS: atom_id res chain seq x y z
N GLU A 1 18.62 -16.77 42.96
CA GLU A 1 18.76 -16.40 41.54
C GLU A 1 17.38 -16.08 40.99
N ALA A 2 17.20 -14.90 40.41
CA ALA A 2 15.95 -14.50 39.76
C ALA A 2 16.22 -14.44 38.24
N PRO A 3 15.35 -14.96 37.38
CA PRO A 3 15.55 -14.89 35.95
C PRO A 3 15.22 -13.48 35.47
N THR A 4 16.21 -12.79 34.90
CA THR A 4 16.01 -11.55 34.14
C THR A 4 15.67 -11.92 32.70
N ASP A 5 14.38 -12.05 32.40
CA ASP A 5 13.89 -11.92 31.02
C ASP A 5 14.01 -10.44 30.63
N GLY A 6 15.23 -10.04 30.26
CA GLY A 6 15.56 -8.69 29.85
C GLY A 6 15.19 -8.46 28.40
N GLU A 7 13.91 -8.21 28.09
CA GLU A 7 13.54 -7.58 26.82
C GLU A 7 14.11 -6.15 26.80
N GLY A 8 15.32 -6.01 26.30
CA GLY A 8 15.95 -4.71 26.06
C GLY A 8 15.23 -3.94 24.96
N ARG A 9 14.44 -2.93 25.33
CA ARG A 9 13.86 -1.98 24.37
C ARG A 9 14.78 -0.79 24.21
N ALA A 10 15.35 -0.62 23.02
CA ALA A 10 16.03 0.60 22.61
C ALA A 10 15.17 1.33 21.56
N GLY A 11 15.00 2.63 21.71
CA GLY A 11 14.24 3.48 20.79
C GLY A 11 15.04 4.72 20.40
N ALA A 12 14.90 5.14 19.15
CA ALA A 12 15.45 6.38 18.63
C ALA A 12 14.36 7.13 17.86
N VAL A 13 14.34 8.46 17.96
CA VAL A 13 13.50 9.34 17.15
C VAL A 13 14.41 10.02 16.15
N LEU A 14 14.07 9.90 14.86
CA LEU A 14 14.85 10.43 13.75
C LEU A 14 13.97 11.37 12.93
N GLU A 15 14.45 12.58 12.66
CA GLU A 15 13.83 13.48 11.69
C GLU A 15 14.41 13.15 10.31
N LEU A 16 13.57 12.60 9.43
CA LEU A 16 13.98 12.07 8.14
C LEU A 16 13.10 12.69 7.04
N GLY A 17 13.70 12.99 5.90
CA GLY A 17 12.98 13.46 4.71
C GLY A 17 12.25 12.32 3.98
N LEU A 18 11.45 12.70 2.97
CA LEU A 18 10.83 11.75 2.07
C LEU A 18 11.90 10.97 1.27
N GLY A 19 11.57 9.73 0.91
CA GLY A 19 12.43 8.86 0.11
C GLY A 19 13.00 7.66 0.87
N PRO A 20 13.92 6.92 0.23
CA PRO A 20 14.51 5.72 0.80
C PRO A 20 15.48 6.06 1.94
N VAL A 21 15.42 5.28 3.01
CA VAL A 21 16.31 5.36 4.17
C VAL A 21 16.77 3.95 4.53
N GLU A 22 18.05 3.80 4.87
CA GLU A 22 18.58 2.56 5.44
C GLU A 22 18.85 2.79 6.93
N LEU A 23 18.24 1.98 7.78
CA LEU A 23 18.49 1.95 9.21
C LEU A 23 19.40 0.77 9.52
N GLU A 24 20.49 1.04 10.24
CA GLU A 24 21.35 0.00 10.82
C GLU A 24 21.26 0.09 12.35
N ALA A 25 21.00 -1.04 12.99
CA ALA A 25 21.07 -1.20 14.43
C ALA A 25 22.17 -2.21 14.77
N SER A 26 22.97 -1.92 15.78
CA SER A 26 24.02 -2.83 16.25
C SER A 26 24.02 -2.92 17.76
N ALA A 27 24.23 -4.13 18.28
CA ALA A 27 24.45 -4.42 19.70
C ALA A 27 25.86 -5.01 19.84
N PRO A 28 26.90 -4.18 19.99
CA PRO A 28 28.29 -4.63 19.96
C PRO A 28 28.64 -5.66 21.05
N GLN A 29 28.01 -5.55 22.22
CA GLN A 29 28.21 -6.48 23.34
C GLN A 29 27.64 -7.87 23.06
N GLU A 30 26.66 -7.97 22.16
CA GLU A 30 25.98 -9.21 21.77
C GLU A 30 26.43 -9.71 20.38
N GLY A 31 27.29 -8.96 19.68
CA GLY A 31 27.72 -9.27 18.33
C GLY A 31 26.61 -9.20 17.27
N LEU A 32 25.47 -8.57 17.57
CA LEU A 32 24.30 -8.51 16.68
C LEU A 32 24.33 -7.25 15.81
N LYS A 33 23.91 -7.41 14.54
CA LYS A 33 23.64 -6.31 13.60
C LYS A 33 22.38 -6.60 12.80
N ALA A 34 21.54 -5.58 12.62
CA ALA A 34 20.34 -5.64 11.81
C ALA A 34 20.28 -4.42 10.89
N ARG A 35 19.76 -4.62 9.67
CA ARG A 35 19.54 -3.56 8.70
C ARG A 35 18.11 -3.61 8.19
N ALA A 36 17.50 -2.44 8.03
CA ALA A 36 16.17 -2.28 7.46
C ALA A 36 16.18 -1.18 6.40
N LYS A 37 15.65 -1.47 5.21
CA LYS A 37 15.41 -0.46 4.19
C LYS A 37 13.96 0.00 4.30
N LEU A 38 13.77 1.29 4.51
CA LEU A 38 12.48 1.95 4.61
C LEU A 38 12.33 2.96 3.48
N ARG A 39 11.09 3.32 3.16
CA ARG A 39 10.81 4.47 2.30
C ARG A 39 9.76 5.33 2.98
N ILE A 40 10.12 6.58 3.25
CA ILE A 40 9.22 7.58 3.83
C ILE A 40 8.48 8.23 2.66
N VAL A 41 7.17 8.30 2.76
CA VAL A 41 6.30 8.69 1.66
C VAL A 41 5.28 9.72 2.12
N ASP A 42 4.88 10.59 1.20
CA ASP A 42 3.63 11.31 1.33
C ASP A 42 2.48 10.34 1.01
N TYR A 43 1.51 10.20 1.93
CA TYR A 43 0.43 9.23 1.77
C TYR A 43 -0.49 9.56 0.60
N ARG A 44 -0.70 10.83 0.27
CA ARG A 44 -1.50 11.25 -0.88
C ARG A 44 -0.83 10.82 -2.17
N GLU A 45 0.43 11.21 -2.34
CA GLU A 45 1.19 10.87 -3.55
C GLU A 45 1.33 9.37 -3.71
N GLU A 46 1.53 8.65 -2.61
CA GLU A 46 1.72 7.20 -2.64
C GLU A 46 0.43 6.45 -3.04
N VAL A 47 -0.73 6.84 -2.52
CA VAL A 47 -2.02 6.25 -2.94
C VAL A 47 -2.25 6.47 -4.44
N VAL A 48 -2.00 7.68 -4.93
CA VAL A 48 -2.12 8.02 -6.36
C VAL A 48 -1.15 7.18 -7.20
N ARG A 49 0.11 7.06 -6.76
CA ARG A 49 1.15 6.28 -7.45
C ARG A 49 0.78 4.80 -7.53
N LEU A 50 0.33 4.21 -6.42
CA LEU A 50 -0.06 2.80 -6.36
C LEU A 50 -1.24 2.49 -7.27
N PHE A 51 -2.27 3.35 -7.26
CA PHE A 51 -3.43 3.18 -8.13
C PHE A 51 -3.05 3.25 -9.61
N ASN A 52 -2.26 4.25 -10.01
CA ASN A 52 -1.82 4.36 -11.40
C ASN A 52 -0.98 3.16 -11.84
N GLN A 53 -0.14 2.62 -10.95
CA GLN A 53 0.64 1.42 -11.22
C GLN A 53 -0.27 0.21 -11.45
N GLU A 54 -1.19 -0.07 -10.52
CA GLU A 54 -2.14 -1.19 -10.62
C GLU A 54 -3.10 -1.05 -11.80
N PHE A 55 -3.49 0.18 -12.15
CA PHE A 55 -4.28 0.50 -13.34
C PHE A 55 -3.54 0.16 -14.63
N SER A 56 -2.28 0.59 -14.75
CA SER A 56 -1.46 0.26 -15.92
C SER A 56 -1.30 -1.25 -16.09
N GLU A 57 -1.00 -1.96 -15.01
CA GLU A 57 -0.89 -3.43 -15.02
C GLU A 57 -2.22 -4.10 -15.41
N SER A 58 -3.36 -3.52 -15.00
CA SER A 58 -4.68 -4.03 -15.35
C SER A 58 -5.07 -3.76 -16.80
N GLN A 59 -4.69 -2.62 -17.38
CA GLN A 59 -4.88 -2.35 -18.81
C GLN A 59 -4.18 -3.40 -19.67
N ASP A 60 -2.94 -3.74 -19.33
CA ASP A 60 -2.16 -4.77 -20.01
C ASP A 60 -2.84 -6.15 -19.88
N ARG A 61 -3.33 -6.48 -18.67
CA ARG A 61 -3.96 -7.78 -18.38
C ARG A 61 -5.32 -7.97 -19.04
N PHE A 62 -6.16 -6.94 -19.04
CA PHE A 62 -7.55 -7.04 -19.51
C PHE A 62 -7.77 -6.52 -20.93
N LYS A 63 -6.70 -6.06 -21.62
CA LYS A 63 -6.78 -5.43 -22.94
C LYS A 63 -7.82 -4.30 -23.00
N ALA A 64 -8.02 -3.61 -21.88
CA ALA A 64 -8.94 -2.47 -21.83
C ALA A 64 -8.35 -1.35 -22.69
N THR A 65 -9.00 -1.11 -23.83
CA THR A 65 -8.43 -0.48 -25.04
C THR A 65 -8.32 1.04 -24.98
N ARG A 66 -8.45 1.67 -23.80
CA ARG A 66 -8.51 3.13 -23.67
C ARG A 66 -7.62 3.67 -22.55
N PRO A 67 -6.52 4.37 -22.89
CA PRO A 67 -5.58 4.90 -21.91
C PRO A 67 -6.13 6.11 -21.12
N ASP A 68 -7.28 6.65 -21.52
CA ASP A 68 -7.90 7.87 -21.00
C ASP A 68 -9.08 7.61 -20.06
N LEU A 69 -9.29 6.36 -19.63
CA LEU A 69 -10.37 6.03 -18.69
C LEU A 69 -10.19 6.76 -17.36
N THR A 70 -11.26 7.36 -16.87
CA THR A 70 -11.36 7.80 -15.48
C THR A 70 -11.35 6.59 -14.54
N ALA A 71 -11.06 6.82 -13.25
CA ALA A 71 -11.02 5.73 -12.26
C ALA A 71 -12.37 5.00 -12.11
N ARG A 72 -13.49 5.68 -12.35
CA ARG A 72 -14.83 5.06 -12.34
C ARG A 72 -15.11 4.26 -13.61
N GLU A 73 -14.71 4.76 -14.77
CA GLU A 73 -14.85 4.00 -16.01
C GLU A 73 -13.95 2.76 -16.01
N LEU A 74 -12.77 2.85 -15.40
CA LEU A 74 -11.93 1.68 -15.12
C LEU A 74 -12.68 0.66 -14.27
N TYR A 75 -13.33 1.10 -13.18
CA TYR A 75 -14.09 0.21 -12.32
C TYR A 75 -15.13 -0.56 -13.13
N GLU A 76 -15.96 0.14 -13.91
CA GLU A 76 -16.98 -0.52 -14.73
C GLU A 76 -16.36 -1.49 -15.75
N ALA A 77 -15.26 -1.08 -16.41
CA ALA A 77 -14.57 -1.93 -17.39
C ALA A 77 -13.98 -3.21 -16.77
N LEU A 78 -13.39 -3.12 -15.57
CA LEU A 78 -12.82 -4.29 -14.89
C LEU A 78 -13.87 -5.15 -14.21
N LYS A 79 -14.97 -4.56 -13.74
CA LYS A 79 -16.04 -5.26 -13.04
C LYS A 79 -16.65 -6.38 -13.90
N GLU A 80 -16.79 -6.16 -15.20
CA GLU A 80 -17.29 -7.19 -16.12
C GLU A 80 -16.34 -8.39 -16.27
N GLY A 81 -15.03 -8.16 -16.09
CA GLY A 81 -13.98 -9.18 -16.25
C GLY A 81 -13.47 -9.79 -14.94
N THR A 82 -14.07 -9.44 -13.79
CA THR A 82 -13.57 -9.84 -12.47
C THR A 82 -14.66 -10.51 -11.62
N PRO A 83 -14.30 -11.45 -10.71
CA PRO A 83 -15.23 -12.08 -9.78
C PRO A 83 -15.97 -11.04 -8.93
N ARG A 84 -17.21 -11.36 -8.54
CA ARG A 84 -18.08 -10.43 -7.81
C ARG A 84 -17.49 -10.03 -6.45
N GLU A 85 -16.76 -10.94 -5.84
CA GLU A 85 -16.05 -10.78 -4.58
C GLU A 85 -14.97 -9.68 -4.68
N ALA A 86 -14.41 -9.46 -5.87
CA ALA A 86 -13.42 -8.44 -6.13
C ALA A 86 -14.01 -7.03 -6.25
N HIS A 87 -15.32 -6.91 -6.56
CA HIS A 87 -15.94 -5.63 -6.96
C HIS A 87 -15.91 -4.59 -5.84
N GLN A 88 -16.21 -4.98 -4.60
CA GLN A 88 -16.19 -4.05 -3.48
C GLN A 88 -14.77 -3.53 -3.20
N HIS A 89 -13.78 -4.40 -3.29
CA HIS A 89 -12.38 -4.03 -3.05
C HIS A 89 -11.84 -3.10 -4.14
N LEU A 90 -12.16 -3.39 -5.40
CA LEU A 90 -11.84 -2.50 -6.52
C LEU A 90 -12.49 -1.12 -6.35
N TRP A 91 -13.76 -1.08 -5.93
CA TRP A 91 -14.46 0.17 -5.70
C TRP A 91 -13.83 0.99 -4.56
N GLU A 92 -13.43 0.35 -3.46
CA GLU A 92 -12.75 1.04 -2.37
C GLU A 92 -11.41 1.65 -2.81
N MET A 93 -10.64 0.94 -3.64
CA MET A 93 -9.40 1.47 -4.23
C MET A 93 -9.66 2.73 -5.07
N VAL A 94 -10.71 2.70 -5.90
CA VAL A 94 -11.11 3.85 -6.74
C VAL A 94 -11.52 5.04 -5.89
N GLN A 95 -12.33 4.84 -4.84
CA GLN A 95 -12.74 5.92 -3.95
C GLN A 95 -11.55 6.56 -3.22
N LEU A 96 -10.63 5.76 -2.71
CA LEU A 96 -9.43 6.25 -2.03
C LEU A 96 -8.50 7.01 -2.99
N PHE A 97 -8.41 6.56 -4.24
CA PHE A 97 -7.69 7.30 -5.28
C PHE A 97 -8.37 8.64 -5.59
N GLU A 98 -9.69 8.67 -5.78
CA GLU A 98 -10.42 9.92 -6.06
C GLU A 98 -10.27 10.90 -4.91
N GLU A 99 -10.36 10.42 -3.67
CA GLU A 99 -10.13 11.23 -2.48
C GLU A 99 -8.70 11.76 -2.45
N ALA A 100 -7.69 10.92 -2.64
CA ALA A 100 -6.30 11.36 -2.67
C ALA A 100 -6.00 12.34 -3.82
N LYS A 101 -6.62 12.17 -4.99
CA LYS A 101 -6.35 12.99 -6.17
C LYS A 101 -7.09 14.33 -6.16
N TYR A 102 -8.32 14.36 -5.67
CA TYR A 102 -9.22 15.51 -5.83
C TYR A 102 -9.65 16.17 -4.52
N SER A 103 -9.53 15.51 -3.37
CA SER A 103 -9.92 16.09 -2.08
C SER A 103 -8.86 17.08 -1.56
N LEU A 104 -9.32 18.16 -0.93
CA LEU A 104 -8.46 19.10 -0.19
C LEU A 104 -8.19 18.65 1.25
N HIS A 105 -8.90 17.63 1.75
CA HIS A 105 -8.69 17.13 3.11
C HIS A 105 -7.36 16.36 3.22
N PRO A 106 -6.70 16.38 4.39
CA PRO A 106 -5.46 15.62 4.60
C PRO A 106 -5.64 14.12 4.36
N ILE A 107 -4.69 13.52 3.64
CA ILE A 107 -4.59 12.06 3.48
C ILE A 107 -3.54 11.57 4.46
N ASP A 108 -3.92 10.60 5.28
CA ASP A 108 -3.10 10.09 6.37
C ASP A 108 -2.78 8.59 6.20
N ARG A 109 -2.12 8.03 7.22
CA ARG A 109 -1.78 6.62 7.29
C ARG A 109 -3.00 5.69 7.19
N SER A 110 -4.16 6.11 7.70
CA SER A 110 -5.38 5.31 7.68
C SER A 110 -5.84 5.08 6.25
N HIS A 111 -5.87 6.13 5.43
CA HIS A 111 -6.21 6.06 4.00
C HIS A 111 -5.27 5.12 3.26
N TYR A 112 -3.95 5.29 3.46
CA TYR A 112 -2.95 4.40 2.87
C TYR A 112 -3.14 2.94 3.30
N THR A 113 -3.39 2.68 4.58
CA THR A 113 -3.58 1.32 5.09
C THR A 113 -4.84 0.66 4.51
N ARG A 114 -5.93 1.44 4.38
CA ARG A 114 -7.15 0.98 3.72
C ARG A 114 -6.90 0.66 2.26
N TYR A 115 -6.14 1.50 1.54
CA TYR A 115 -5.78 1.26 0.15
C TYR A 115 -5.03 -0.07 0.00
N ILE A 116 -3.98 -0.27 0.79
CA ILE A 116 -3.18 -1.51 0.75
C ILE A 116 -4.03 -2.74 1.05
N ARG A 117 -4.92 -2.65 2.05
CA ARG A 117 -5.83 -3.75 2.39
C ARG A 117 -6.79 -4.05 1.24
N ALA A 118 -7.40 -3.03 0.63
CA ALA A 118 -8.30 -3.20 -0.50
C ALA A 118 -7.57 -3.82 -1.70
N SER A 119 -6.37 -3.35 -2.05
CA SER A 119 -5.52 -3.93 -3.11
C SER A 119 -5.16 -5.39 -2.85
N GLN A 120 -4.85 -5.76 -1.60
CA GLN A 120 -4.55 -7.15 -1.25
C GLN A 120 -5.78 -8.04 -1.40
N GLN A 121 -6.94 -7.60 -0.91
CA GLN A 121 -8.18 -8.37 -1.00
C GLN A 121 -8.68 -8.49 -2.45
N TYR A 122 -8.55 -7.43 -3.23
CA TYR A 122 -8.81 -7.47 -4.67
C TYR A 122 -7.95 -8.54 -5.35
N ARG A 123 -6.63 -8.57 -5.10
CA ARG A 123 -5.72 -9.57 -5.68
C ARG A 123 -6.04 -11.00 -5.26
N ARG A 124 -6.40 -11.23 -3.99
CA ARG A 124 -6.84 -12.55 -3.50
C ARG A 124 -8.11 -13.02 -4.19
N ALA A 125 -9.09 -12.13 -4.34
CA ALA A 125 -10.32 -12.43 -5.06
C ALA A 125 -10.04 -12.78 -6.54
N LEU A 126 -9.01 -12.17 -7.16
CA LEU A 126 -8.59 -12.54 -8.52
C LEU A 126 -7.81 -13.87 -8.61
N SER A 127 -7.06 -14.27 -7.57
CA SER A 127 -6.32 -15.53 -7.56
C SER A 127 -7.19 -16.74 -7.21
N GLY A 128 -8.41 -16.52 -6.70
CA GLY A 128 -9.27 -17.60 -6.20
C GLY A 128 -8.74 -18.23 -4.91
N GLU A 129 -7.77 -17.57 -4.24
CA GLU A 129 -7.31 -17.97 -2.92
C GLU A 129 -8.34 -17.51 -1.89
N GLU A 130 -9.22 -18.45 -1.51
CA GLU A 130 -10.14 -18.25 -0.39
C GLU A 130 -9.35 -17.96 0.90
N SER A 131 -9.78 -16.94 1.65
CA SER A 131 -9.23 -16.58 2.97
C SER A 131 -9.67 -17.54 4.06
#